data_AF-A0A2A2KRS6-F1
#
_entry.id   AF-A0A2A2KRS6-F1
#
_cell.length_a   1.000
_cell.length_b   1.000
_cell.length_c   1.000
_cell.angle_alpha   90.00
_cell.angle_beta   90.00
_cell.angle_gamma   90.00
#
_symmetry.space_group_name_H-M   'P 1'
#
loop_
_entity.id
_entity.type
_entity.pdbx_description
1 polymer ?
#
loop_
_entity_poly.entity_id
_entity_poly.type
_entity_poly.pdbx_seq_one_letter_code
_entity_poly.pdbx_strand_id
1 'polypeptide(L)'
;MDPLAIQMNIDPRKNKMIMNIVGKRKIEEETALVPSTSKISNNNVPSHLRSIEDIAENLIDNLIYVEWKTDVFRKSAYNPPAASLPGLAQLLSATSNLSIADKLGPMPNWPIERNISMEKEKQMLKQGLRPSYYNRKEKKHWLAFDLLTIIEYAKTFPVIHQLSEQDRIVLLKSVSLLCYNLQQSWFSYESKSDTVIHPDGTPPLTMRYFGVEYSKKSILPFMRDHVDKKEYCLLKAIILCNPATAGLSDEGVQLLTTERERYSRALFLYCMANRGLLGPAHYAAVLSLVDMIEHQAKRQKDMHLLLRIELPNRCRVQLIEEVMD
;
A
#
# COMPACT_ATOMS: atom_id res chain seq x y z
N MET A 1 -18.84 -36.33 8.29
CA MET A 1 -20.07 -35.84 7.64
C MET A 1 -19.88 -34.34 7.43
N ASP A 2 -19.91 -33.71 6.27
CA ASP A 2 -19.98 -34.07 4.85
C ASP A 2 -19.54 -32.77 4.11
N PRO A 3 -18.49 -32.75 3.28
CA PRO A 3 -18.00 -31.52 2.66
C PRO A 3 -18.47 -31.43 1.20
N LEU A 4 -19.61 -30.78 0.90
CA LEU A 4 -19.99 -30.30 -0.45
C LEU A 4 -21.39 -29.65 -0.41
N ALA A 5 -21.49 -28.30 -0.36
CA ALA A 5 -22.72 -27.59 -0.75
C ALA A 5 -22.54 -26.07 -0.89
N ILE A 6 -21.75 -25.59 -1.87
CA ILE A 6 -22.04 -24.33 -2.58
C ILE A 6 -21.49 -24.46 -4.02
N GLN A 7 -22.24 -25.15 -4.90
CA GLN A 7 -22.11 -24.94 -6.34
C GLN A 7 -23.25 -24.00 -6.75
N MET A 8 -22.94 -22.72 -6.94
CA MET A 8 -23.86 -21.80 -7.62
C MET A 8 -23.61 -21.90 -9.13
N ASN A 9 -24.36 -22.78 -9.78
CA ASN A 9 -24.37 -22.91 -11.23
C ASN A 9 -25.32 -21.84 -11.80
N ILE A 10 -24.84 -20.61 -12.02
CA ILE A 10 -25.59 -19.56 -12.71
C ILE A 10 -25.30 -19.68 -14.20
N ASP A 11 -26.21 -20.30 -14.96
CA ASP A 11 -26.19 -20.29 -16.42
C ASP A 11 -26.43 -18.84 -16.92
N PRO A 12 -25.42 -18.17 -17.50
CA PRO A 12 -25.52 -16.77 -17.90
C PRO A 12 -26.57 -16.54 -19.00
N ARG A 13 -26.96 -17.57 -19.75
CA ARG A 13 -27.92 -17.49 -20.86
C ARG A 13 -29.36 -17.30 -20.39
N LYS A 14 -29.65 -17.54 -19.11
CA LYS A 14 -30.98 -17.36 -18.51
C LYS A 14 -31.20 -15.96 -17.93
N ASN A 15 -30.15 -15.15 -17.80
CA ASN A 15 -30.27 -13.79 -17.28
C ASN A 15 -30.62 -12.80 -18.39
N LYS A 16 -31.90 -12.36 -18.43
CA LYS A 16 -32.42 -11.39 -19.41
C LYS A 16 -31.63 -10.08 -19.44
N MET A 17 -31.05 -9.64 -18.33
CA MET A 17 -30.26 -8.41 -18.25
C MET A 17 -28.91 -8.58 -18.98
N ILE A 18 -28.27 -9.75 -18.84
CA ILE A 18 -27.00 -10.07 -19.53
C ILE A 18 -27.23 -10.20 -21.04
N MET A 19 -28.29 -10.86 -21.47
CA MET A 19 -28.60 -11.00 -22.91
C MET A 19 -28.89 -9.66 -23.59
N ASN A 20 -29.49 -8.70 -22.89
CA ASN A 20 -29.71 -7.35 -23.42
C ASN A 20 -28.42 -6.52 -23.54
N ILE A 21 -27.45 -6.73 -22.63
CA ILE A 21 -26.13 -6.07 -22.70
C ILE A 21 -25.30 -6.66 -23.84
N VAL A 22 -25.33 -7.99 -24.02
CA VAL A 22 -24.65 -8.68 -25.12
C VAL A 22 -25.28 -8.33 -26.47
N GLY A 23 -26.60 -8.22 -26.53
CA GLY A 23 -27.33 -7.79 -27.74
C GLY A 23 -27.01 -6.37 -28.16
N LYS A 24 -26.88 -5.43 -27.22
CA LYS A 24 -26.52 -4.04 -27.52
C LYS A 24 -25.08 -3.87 -28.04
N ARG A 25 -24.11 -4.60 -27.48
CA ARG A 25 -22.71 -4.56 -27.96
C ARG A 25 -22.55 -5.11 -29.38
N LYS A 26 -23.32 -6.13 -29.74
CA LYS A 26 -23.30 -6.71 -31.10
C LYS A 26 -23.77 -5.72 -32.18
N ILE A 27 -24.73 -4.85 -31.84
CA ILE A 27 -25.30 -3.88 -32.79
C ILE A 27 -24.35 -2.69 -32.98
N GLU A 28 -23.60 -2.28 -31.94
CA GLU A 28 -22.59 -1.21 -32.05
C GLU A 28 -21.35 -1.65 -32.85
N GLU A 29 -20.97 -2.93 -32.78
CA GLU A 29 -19.84 -3.50 -33.56
C GLU A 29 -20.16 -3.67 -35.06
N GLU A 30 -21.42 -3.82 -35.46
CA GLU A 30 -21.80 -3.97 -36.88
C GLU A 30 -21.83 -2.63 -37.65
N THR A 31 -21.87 -1.48 -36.97
CA THR A 31 -21.93 -0.15 -37.62
C THR A 31 -20.58 0.52 -37.90
N ALA A 32 -19.44 -0.07 -37.50
CA ALA A 32 -18.11 0.48 -37.77
C ALA A 32 -17.37 -0.33 -38.85
N LEU A 33 -17.66 -0.03 -40.12
CA LEU A 33 -16.96 -0.60 -41.28
C LEU A 33 -15.58 0.04 -41.47
N VAL A 34 -14.53 -0.58 -40.94
CA VAL A 34 -13.15 -0.48 -41.44
C VAL A 34 -12.51 -1.88 -41.34
N PRO A 35 -11.97 -2.48 -42.42
CA PRO A 35 -11.46 -3.84 -42.37
C PRO A 35 -10.07 -3.87 -41.73
N SER A 36 -10.00 -4.24 -40.45
CA SER A 36 -8.72 -4.51 -39.78
C SER A 36 -8.43 -6.01 -39.81
N THR A 37 -7.40 -6.39 -40.57
CA THR A 37 -6.85 -7.74 -40.65
C THR A 37 -6.10 -8.08 -39.37
N SER A 38 -6.75 -8.76 -38.43
CA SER A 38 -6.13 -9.69 -37.45
C SER A 38 -7.14 -10.08 -36.36
N LYS A 39 -8.02 -11.03 -36.66
CA LYS A 39 -8.69 -11.83 -35.63
C LYS A 39 -8.01 -13.19 -35.58
N ILE A 40 -6.84 -13.26 -34.96
CA ILE A 40 -6.26 -14.52 -34.51
C ILE A 40 -6.75 -14.73 -33.08
N SER A 41 -7.58 -15.77 -32.92
CA SER A 41 -8.06 -16.28 -31.65
C SER A 41 -6.88 -16.75 -30.79
N ASN A 42 -6.55 -16.01 -29.72
CA ASN A 42 -5.43 -16.25 -28.80
C ASN A 42 -5.59 -17.45 -27.84
N ASN A 43 -6.42 -18.43 -28.17
CA ASN A 43 -6.74 -19.52 -27.24
C ASN A 43 -5.77 -20.70 -27.21
N ASN A 44 -4.61 -20.66 -27.90
CA ASN A 44 -3.64 -21.77 -27.92
C ASN A 44 -2.17 -21.29 -27.98
N VAL A 45 -1.72 -20.45 -27.05
CA VAL A 45 -0.28 -20.20 -26.88
C VAL A 45 0.29 -21.19 -25.86
N PRO A 46 1.30 -22.02 -26.22
CA PRO A 46 1.98 -22.90 -25.28
C PRO A 46 2.58 -22.12 -24.11
N SER A 47 2.58 -22.70 -22.90
CA SER A 47 3.08 -22.08 -21.66
C SER A 47 4.54 -21.58 -21.69
N HIS A 48 5.28 -21.90 -22.75
CA HIS A 48 6.70 -21.59 -22.93
C HIS A 48 7.00 -20.31 -23.72
N LEU A 49 6.00 -19.56 -24.20
CA LEU A 49 6.21 -18.31 -24.95
C LEU A 49 5.35 -17.16 -24.40
N ARG A 50 5.44 -16.88 -23.10
CA ARG A 50 4.91 -15.61 -22.57
C ARG A 50 5.88 -14.50 -22.95
N SER A 51 5.37 -13.41 -23.52
CA SER A 51 6.19 -12.23 -23.78
C SER A 51 6.68 -11.61 -22.46
N ILE A 52 7.75 -10.82 -22.52
CA ILE A 52 8.27 -10.12 -21.34
C ILE A 52 7.21 -9.14 -20.82
N GLU A 53 6.42 -8.59 -21.73
CA GLU A 53 5.27 -7.74 -21.50
C GLU A 53 4.19 -8.49 -20.71
N ASP A 54 3.80 -9.71 -21.14
CA ASP A 54 2.81 -10.53 -20.41
C ASP A 54 3.27 -10.84 -18.98
N ILE A 55 4.57 -11.09 -18.77
CA ILE A 55 5.12 -11.36 -17.43
C ILE A 55 5.05 -10.10 -16.56
N ALA A 56 5.39 -8.94 -17.12
CA ALA A 56 5.30 -7.66 -16.41
C ALA A 56 3.85 -7.32 -16.06
N GLU A 57 2.89 -7.54 -16.96
CA GLU A 57 1.47 -7.32 -16.71
C GLU A 57 0.93 -8.23 -15.60
N ASN A 58 1.21 -9.53 -15.65
CA ASN A 58 0.81 -10.46 -14.59
C ASN A 58 1.40 -10.07 -13.22
N LEU A 59 2.64 -9.58 -13.20
CA LEU A 59 3.29 -9.09 -11.97
C LEU A 59 2.53 -7.88 -11.40
N ILE A 60 2.19 -6.93 -12.27
CA ILE A 60 1.46 -5.72 -11.92
C ILE A 60 0.05 -6.05 -11.40
N ASP A 61 -0.67 -6.94 -12.07
CA ASP A 61 -2.01 -7.34 -11.66
C ASP A 61 -2.03 -8.00 -10.28
N ASN A 62 -1.04 -8.85 -10.00
CA ASN A 62 -0.86 -9.44 -8.67
C ASN A 62 -0.58 -8.36 -7.61
N LEU A 63 0.28 -7.38 -7.89
CA LEU A 63 0.55 -6.29 -6.97
C LEU A 63 -0.68 -5.41 -6.72
N ILE A 64 -1.46 -5.11 -7.76
CA ILE A 64 -2.73 -4.38 -7.62
C ILE A 64 -3.69 -5.16 -6.73
N TYR A 65 -3.81 -6.47 -6.92
CA TYR A 65 -4.69 -7.32 -6.13
C TYR A 65 -4.28 -7.33 -4.65
N VAL A 66 -2.99 -7.49 -4.37
CA VAL A 66 -2.43 -7.42 -3.02
C VAL A 66 -2.72 -6.05 -2.40
N GLU A 67 -2.44 -4.97 -3.13
CA GLU A 67 -2.68 -3.61 -2.66
C GLU A 67 -4.15 -3.37 -2.31
N TRP A 68 -5.06 -3.83 -3.17
CA TRP A 68 -6.50 -3.78 -2.93
C TRP A 68 -6.89 -4.52 -1.65
N LYS A 69 -6.40 -5.76 -1.45
CA LYS A 69 -6.66 -6.50 -0.21
C LYS A 69 -6.11 -5.79 1.02
N THR A 70 -4.93 -5.17 0.93
CA THR A 70 -4.37 -4.41 2.04
C THR A 70 -5.13 -3.13 2.33
N ASP A 71 -5.66 -2.44 1.31
CA ASP A 71 -6.49 -1.24 1.50
C ASP A 71 -7.85 -1.61 2.13
N VAL A 72 -8.45 -2.75 1.75
CA VAL A 72 -9.64 -3.30 2.41
C VAL A 72 -9.36 -3.60 3.88
N PHE A 73 -8.23 -4.23 4.19
CA PHE A 73 -7.81 -4.47 5.58
C PHE A 73 -7.60 -3.15 6.35
N ARG A 74 -6.92 -2.18 5.71
CA ARG A 74 -6.65 -0.85 6.27
C ARG A 74 -7.93 -0.11 6.67
N LYS A 75 -8.98 -0.25 5.84
CA LYS A 75 -10.30 0.39 6.03
C LYS A 75 -11.29 -0.45 6.84
N SER A 76 -10.91 -1.65 7.28
CA SER A 76 -11.81 -2.56 7.98
C SER A 76 -12.10 -2.14 9.42
N ALA A 77 -13.16 -2.72 10.01
CA ALA A 77 -13.50 -2.56 11.41
C ALA A 77 -12.50 -3.26 12.39
N TYR A 78 -11.51 -3.99 11.88
CA TYR A 78 -10.45 -4.57 12.72
C TYR A 78 -9.59 -3.47 13.36
N ASN A 79 -9.79 -3.16 14.63
CA ASN A 79 -9.08 -2.07 15.34
C ASN A 79 -8.53 -2.56 16.69
N PRO A 80 -7.44 -3.36 16.68
CA PRO A 80 -6.83 -3.82 17.92
C PRO A 80 -6.25 -2.63 18.71
N PRO A 81 -6.31 -2.66 20.06
CA PRO A 81 -5.61 -1.67 20.88
C PRO A 81 -4.11 -1.62 20.52
N ALA A 82 -3.55 -0.43 20.36
CA ALA A 82 -2.15 -0.30 19.95
C ALA A 82 -1.18 -0.97 20.95
N ALA A 83 -1.50 -0.92 22.24
CA ALA A 83 -0.71 -1.55 23.30
C ALA A 83 -0.73 -3.09 23.25
N SER A 84 -1.69 -3.70 22.54
CA SER A 84 -1.75 -5.16 22.37
C SER A 84 -1.09 -5.63 21.07
N LEU A 85 -0.56 -4.72 20.25
CA LEU A 85 0.13 -5.10 19.02
C LEU A 85 1.50 -5.71 19.36
N PRO A 86 1.78 -6.94 18.90
CA PRO A 86 3.03 -7.60 19.18
C PRO A 86 4.17 -7.01 18.34
N GLY A 87 5.41 -7.36 18.71
CA GLY A 87 6.60 -7.01 17.95
C GLY A 87 6.71 -7.73 16.60
N LEU A 88 7.70 -7.33 15.81
CA LEU A 88 7.87 -7.74 14.42
C LEU A 88 8.07 -9.26 14.26
N ALA A 89 8.90 -9.88 15.11
CA ALA A 89 9.16 -11.31 15.05
C ALA A 89 7.86 -12.14 15.26
N GLN A 90 7.04 -11.74 16.22
CA GLN A 90 5.77 -12.41 16.49
C GLN A 90 4.76 -12.19 15.35
N LEU A 91 4.69 -10.98 14.77
CA LEU A 91 3.83 -10.71 13.62
C LEU A 91 4.24 -11.52 12.38
N LEU A 92 5.54 -11.69 12.15
CA LEU A 92 6.06 -12.46 11.03
C LEU A 92 5.74 -13.95 11.15
N SER A 93 5.82 -14.49 12.36
CA SER A 93 5.51 -15.90 12.65
C SER A 93 4.01 -16.20 12.72
N ALA A 94 3.17 -15.18 12.97
CA ALA A 94 1.72 -15.34 13.00
C ALA A 94 1.15 -15.63 11.60
N THR A 95 -0.07 -16.16 11.53
CA THR A 95 -0.83 -16.23 10.27
C THR A 95 -1.23 -14.83 9.77
N SER A 96 -1.52 -14.69 8.48
CA SER A 96 -1.92 -13.40 7.93
C SER A 96 -3.32 -12.98 8.39
N ASN A 97 -3.47 -11.72 8.74
CA ASN A 97 -4.72 -11.10 9.17
C ASN A 97 -5.52 -10.46 8.03
N LEU A 98 -5.01 -10.45 6.78
CA LEU A 98 -5.68 -9.74 5.68
C LEU A 98 -7.13 -10.21 5.44
N SER A 99 -7.41 -11.51 5.65
CA SER A 99 -8.75 -12.08 5.48
C SER A 99 -9.73 -11.72 6.60
N ILE A 100 -9.27 -11.17 7.73
CA ILE A 100 -10.15 -10.69 8.81
C ILE A 100 -11.05 -9.56 8.30
N ALA A 101 -10.55 -8.75 7.36
CA ALA A 101 -11.30 -7.66 6.76
C ALA A 101 -12.60 -8.14 6.09
N ASP A 102 -12.55 -9.31 5.43
CA ASP A 102 -13.71 -9.91 4.77
C ASP A 102 -14.81 -10.28 5.77
N LYS A 103 -14.46 -10.55 7.05
CA LYS A 103 -15.41 -10.91 8.11
C LYS A 103 -15.98 -9.70 8.83
N LEU A 104 -15.14 -8.69 9.11
CA LEU A 104 -15.54 -7.54 9.92
C LEU A 104 -16.11 -6.39 9.10
N GLY A 105 -15.87 -6.36 7.79
CA GLY A 105 -16.34 -5.29 6.91
C GLY A 105 -15.62 -3.96 7.15
N PRO A 106 -16.06 -2.88 6.47
CA PRO A 106 -15.49 -1.55 6.63
C PRO A 106 -15.74 -0.97 8.02
N MET A 107 -14.86 -0.08 8.48
CA MET A 107 -15.07 0.65 9.74
C MET A 107 -16.32 1.53 9.64
N PRO A 108 -17.28 1.42 10.58
CA PRO A 108 -18.45 2.29 10.60
C PRO A 108 -18.08 3.74 10.93
N ASN A 109 -18.96 4.69 10.56
CA ASN A 109 -18.88 6.10 10.95
C ASN A 109 -17.60 6.83 10.49
N TRP A 110 -16.98 6.37 9.40
CA TRP A 110 -15.94 7.10 8.69
C TRP A 110 -16.51 7.90 7.52
N PRO A 111 -15.96 9.08 7.20
CA PRO A 111 -14.87 9.76 7.91
C PRO A 111 -15.31 10.32 9.27
N ILE A 112 -14.37 10.44 10.20
CA ILE A 112 -14.61 11.01 11.52
C ILE A 112 -14.74 12.53 11.42
N GLU A 113 -15.90 13.04 11.79
CA GLU A 113 -16.15 14.49 11.83
C GLU A 113 -15.19 15.22 12.79
N ARG A 114 -14.56 16.28 12.27
CA ARG A 114 -13.65 17.14 13.01
C ARG A 114 -14.33 18.49 13.28
N ASN A 115 -14.77 18.68 14.52
CA ASN A 115 -15.46 19.91 14.92
C ASN A 115 -14.51 21.03 15.38
N ILE A 116 -13.21 20.91 15.11
CA ILE A 116 -12.19 21.89 15.51
C ILE A 116 -11.12 22.07 14.43
N SER A 117 -10.59 23.29 14.32
CA SER A 117 -9.47 23.61 13.44
C SER A 117 -8.14 23.04 13.98
N MET A 118 -7.15 22.88 13.11
CA MET A 118 -5.79 22.46 13.50
C MET A 118 -5.16 23.39 14.55
N GLU A 119 -5.39 24.70 14.42
CA GLU A 119 -4.85 25.69 15.36
C GLU A 119 -5.50 25.56 16.75
N LYS A 120 -6.83 25.36 16.79
CA LYS A 120 -7.55 25.10 18.04
C LYS A 120 -7.11 23.79 18.68
N GLU A 121 -6.91 22.73 17.88
CA GLU A 121 -6.35 21.46 18.36
C GLU A 121 -4.96 21.66 18.99
N LYS A 122 -4.07 22.40 18.32
CA LYS A 122 -2.72 22.70 18.82
C LYS A 122 -2.76 23.46 20.15
N GLN A 123 -3.66 24.43 20.29
CA GLN A 123 -3.87 25.18 21.54
C GLN A 123 -4.39 24.29 22.67
N MET A 124 -5.38 23.43 22.40
CA MET A 124 -5.91 22.49 23.38
C MET A 124 -4.82 21.56 23.91
N LEU A 125 -4.01 20.99 23.02
CA LEU A 125 -2.93 20.06 23.41
C LEU A 125 -1.86 20.75 24.28
N LYS A 126 -1.51 22.01 23.99
CA LYS A 126 -0.60 22.81 24.84
C LYS A 126 -1.13 22.99 26.26
N GLN A 127 -2.46 22.99 26.43
CA GLN A 127 -3.14 23.07 27.72
C GLN A 127 -3.34 21.67 28.36
N GLY A 128 -2.81 20.60 27.76
CA GLY A 128 -3.00 19.22 28.20
C GLY A 128 -4.37 18.64 27.87
N LEU A 129 -5.21 19.35 27.11
CA LEU A 129 -6.54 18.90 26.69
C LEU A 129 -6.46 18.09 25.40
N ARG A 130 -7.29 17.05 25.28
CA ARG A 130 -7.41 16.23 24.06
C ARG A 130 -8.78 16.44 23.41
N PRO A 131 -8.84 16.68 22.08
CA PRO A 131 -10.12 16.72 21.37
C PRO A 131 -10.94 15.43 21.53
N SER A 132 -12.26 15.56 21.56
CA SER A 132 -13.18 14.44 21.83
C SER A 132 -13.05 13.29 20.83
N TYR A 133 -12.73 13.57 19.57
CA TYR A 133 -12.56 12.53 18.54
C TYR A 133 -11.37 11.59 18.80
N TYR A 134 -10.45 11.91 19.72
CA TYR A 134 -9.39 10.98 20.10
C TYR A 134 -9.90 9.76 20.86
N ASN A 135 -11.07 9.87 21.49
CA ASN A 135 -11.67 8.82 22.30
C ASN A 135 -12.73 8.03 21.51
N ARG A 136 -12.91 8.32 20.21
CA ARG A 136 -13.81 7.55 19.35
C ARG A 136 -13.27 6.14 19.15
N LYS A 137 -14.15 5.13 19.30
CA LYS A 137 -13.79 3.71 19.15
C LYS A 137 -13.39 3.37 17.71
N GLU A 138 -13.89 4.15 16.76
CA GLU A 138 -13.63 4.05 15.33
C GLU A 138 -12.28 4.66 14.94
N LYS A 139 -11.61 5.40 15.85
CA LYS A 139 -10.28 5.95 15.60
C LYS A 139 -9.23 4.85 15.73
N LYS A 140 -8.46 4.63 14.68
CA LYS A 140 -7.31 3.72 14.71
C LYS A 140 -6.07 4.44 15.25
N HIS A 141 -5.16 3.68 15.84
CA HIS A 141 -3.80 4.15 16.07
C HIS A 141 -2.99 4.05 14.78
N TRP A 142 -3.13 5.04 13.89
CA TRP A 142 -2.72 4.96 12.49
C TRP A 142 -1.28 4.50 12.23
N LEU A 143 -0.28 5.06 12.91
CA LEU A 143 1.11 4.61 12.71
C LEU A 143 1.27 3.12 13.01
N ALA A 144 0.72 2.64 14.13
CA ALA A 144 0.82 1.24 14.52
C ALA A 144 0.03 0.32 13.56
N PHE A 145 -1.18 0.75 13.19
CA PHE A 145 -2.05 -0.05 12.33
C PHE A 145 -1.56 -0.11 10.88
N ASP A 146 -0.99 0.99 10.36
CA ASP A 146 -0.41 1.00 9.03
C ASP A 146 0.90 0.22 9.00
N LEU A 147 1.74 0.29 10.04
CA LEU A 147 2.91 -0.61 10.15
C LEU A 147 2.47 -2.08 10.16
N LEU A 148 1.46 -2.45 10.95
CA LEU A 148 0.87 -3.79 10.91
C LEU A 148 0.43 -4.17 9.48
N THR A 149 -0.26 -3.25 8.79
CA THR A 149 -0.71 -3.48 7.41
C THR A 149 0.47 -3.68 6.45
N ILE A 150 1.58 -2.96 6.63
CA ILE A 150 2.80 -3.17 5.84
C ILE A 150 3.45 -4.53 6.13
N ILE A 151 3.43 -5.01 7.37
CA ILE A 151 3.92 -6.37 7.69
C ILE A 151 3.03 -7.42 7.02
N GLU A 152 1.72 -7.25 7.07
CA GLU A 152 0.76 -8.14 6.39
C GLU A 152 0.92 -8.09 4.85
N TYR A 153 1.19 -6.93 4.27
CA TYR A 153 1.58 -6.77 2.87
C TYR A 153 2.86 -7.55 2.56
N ALA A 154 3.91 -7.40 3.35
CA ALA A 154 5.18 -8.09 3.13
C ALA A 154 5.02 -9.62 3.14
N LYS A 155 4.14 -10.15 4.00
CA LYS A 155 3.84 -11.59 4.07
C LYS A 155 3.19 -12.15 2.82
N THR A 156 2.75 -11.33 1.86
CA THR A 156 2.24 -11.83 0.56
C THR A 156 3.36 -12.07 -0.45
N PHE A 157 4.60 -11.64 -0.18
CA PHE A 157 5.71 -11.71 -1.12
C PHE A 157 6.49 -13.03 -0.93
N PRO A 158 6.64 -13.87 -1.97
CA PRO A 158 7.37 -15.13 -1.87
C PRO A 158 8.81 -14.97 -1.39
N VAL A 159 9.52 -13.92 -1.83
CA VAL A 159 10.91 -13.66 -1.42
C VAL A 159 11.04 -13.49 0.10
N ILE A 160 10.04 -12.90 0.76
CA ILE A 160 10.07 -12.67 2.20
C ILE A 160 10.05 -14.01 2.94
N HIS A 161 9.36 -15.03 2.43
CA HIS A 161 9.34 -16.36 3.03
C HIS A 161 10.62 -17.17 2.79
N GLN A 162 11.43 -16.77 1.81
CA GLN A 162 12.73 -17.41 1.52
C GLN A 162 13.85 -16.86 2.40
N LEU A 163 13.69 -15.64 2.91
CA LEU A 163 14.65 -15.02 3.82
C LEU A 163 14.68 -15.73 5.18
N SER A 164 15.86 -15.73 5.81
CA SER A 164 16.01 -16.14 7.21
C SER A 164 15.11 -15.29 8.13
N GLU A 165 14.78 -15.80 9.33
CA GLU A 165 14.03 -15.01 10.31
C GLU A 165 14.72 -13.68 10.64
N GLN A 166 16.05 -13.72 10.82
CA GLN A 166 16.85 -12.54 11.10
C GLN A 166 16.81 -11.55 9.94
N ASP A 167 16.96 -12.02 8.70
CA ASP A 167 16.90 -11.17 7.50
C ASP A 167 15.53 -10.50 7.33
N ARG A 168 14.43 -11.23 7.57
CA ARG A 168 13.08 -10.67 7.56
C ARG A 168 12.92 -9.54 8.58
N ILE A 169 13.44 -9.74 9.79
CA ILE A 169 13.36 -8.76 10.87
C ILE A 169 14.15 -7.50 10.50
N VAL A 170 15.43 -7.62 10.11
CA VAL A 170 16.25 -6.44 9.78
C VAL A 170 15.71 -5.70 8.56
N LEU A 171 15.24 -6.43 7.53
CA LEU A 171 14.61 -5.84 6.36
C LEU A 171 13.38 -5.02 6.74
N LEU A 172 12.42 -5.62 7.46
CA LEU A 172 11.16 -4.95 7.77
C LEU A 172 11.33 -3.83 8.80
N LYS A 173 12.33 -3.87 9.69
CA LYS A 173 12.71 -2.69 10.49
C LYS A 173 13.17 -1.53 9.61
N SER A 174 13.92 -1.81 8.56
CA SER A 174 14.46 -0.80 7.64
C SER A 174 13.39 -0.19 6.72
N VAL A 175 12.57 -1.04 6.08
CA VAL A 175 11.70 -0.60 4.97
C VAL A 175 10.26 -0.28 5.37
N SER A 176 9.79 -0.71 6.55
CA SER A 176 8.35 -0.55 6.90
C SER A 176 7.91 0.91 6.97
N LEU A 177 8.76 1.80 7.51
CA LEU A 177 8.44 3.23 7.58
C LEU A 177 8.45 3.89 6.19
N LEU A 178 9.30 3.42 5.28
CA LEU A 178 9.34 3.89 3.90
C LEU A 178 8.04 3.52 3.17
N CYS A 179 7.63 2.25 3.25
CA CYS A 179 6.37 1.76 2.70
C CYS A 179 5.15 2.48 3.32
N TYR A 180 5.19 2.75 4.63
CA TYR A 180 4.18 3.56 5.32
C TYR A 180 4.05 4.97 4.73
N ASN A 181 5.16 5.68 4.55
CA ASN A 181 5.17 7.04 4.02
C ASN A 181 4.71 7.11 2.56
N LEU A 182 5.14 6.15 1.74
CA LEU A 182 4.65 6.01 0.36
C LEU A 182 3.13 5.78 0.37
N GLN A 183 2.62 4.88 1.21
CA GLN A 183 1.19 4.56 1.31
C GLN A 183 0.35 5.75 1.79
N GLN A 184 0.82 6.54 2.77
CA GLN A 184 0.10 7.75 3.18
C GLN A 184 -0.01 8.77 2.05
N SER A 185 1.10 8.98 1.34
CA SER A 185 1.19 9.95 0.25
C SER A 185 0.29 9.54 -0.91
N TRP A 186 0.37 8.27 -1.32
CA TRP A 186 -0.49 7.70 -2.35
C TRP A 186 -1.97 7.77 -1.97
N PHE A 187 -2.35 7.33 -0.77
CA PHE A 187 -3.74 7.35 -0.33
C PHE A 187 -4.34 8.77 -0.39
N SER A 188 -3.55 9.77 0.00
CA SER A 188 -4.00 11.17 0.01
C SER A 188 -4.10 11.74 -1.40
N TYR A 189 -3.15 11.39 -2.28
CA TYR A 189 -3.20 11.69 -3.71
C TYR A 189 -4.45 11.09 -4.38
N GLU A 190 -4.69 9.79 -4.19
CA GLU A 190 -5.83 9.06 -4.75
C GLU A 190 -7.17 9.62 -4.20
N SER A 191 -7.17 10.09 -2.95
CA SER A 191 -8.32 10.74 -2.31
C SER A 191 -8.50 12.22 -2.71
N LYS A 192 -7.67 12.75 -3.63
CA LYS A 192 -7.68 14.17 -4.07
C LYS A 192 -7.57 15.16 -2.91
N SER A 193 -6.79 14.80 -1.89
CA SER A 193 -6.56 15.66 -0.73
C SER A 193 -5.32 16.52 -0.93
N ASP A 194 -5.42 17.80 -0.58
CA ASP A 194 -4.29 18.74 -0.61
C ASP A 194 -3.28 18.49 0.52
N THR A 195 -3.61 17.62 1.48
CA THR A 195 -2.74 17.26 2.60
C THR A 195 -2.81 15.78 2.90
N VAL A 196 -1.79 15.25 3.57
CA VAL A 196 -1.77 13.86 4.01
C VAL A 196 -2.91 13.64 5.00
N ILE A 197 -3.75 12.66 4.70
CA ILE A 197 -4.89 12.25 5.49
C ILE A 197 -4.87 10.75 5.72
N HIS A 198 -5.42 10.33 6.85
CA HIS A 198 -5.71 8.93 7.10
C HIS A 198 -7.10 8.56 6.54
N PRO A 199 -7.40 7.26 6.37
CA PRO A 199 -8.70 6.80 5.88
C PRO A 199 -9.91 7.23 6.71
N ASP A 200 -9.74 7.55 7.99
CA ASP A 200 -10.80 8.13 8.82
C ASP A 200 -10.95 9.65 8.64
N GLY A 201 -10.20 10.28 7.72
CA GLY A 201 -10.17 11.72 7.49
C GLY A 201 -9.35 12.51 8.51
N THR A 202 -8.74 11.87 9.50
CA THR A 202 -7.89 12.57 10.48
C THR A 202 -6.49 12.83 9.93
N PRO A 203 -5.83 13.93 10.33
CA PRO A 203 -4.47 14.23 9.89
C PRO A 203 -3.44 13.42 10.70
N PRO A 204 -2.28 13.09 10.10
CA PRO A 204 -1.20 12.42 10.82
C PRO A 204 -0.61 13.30 11.91
N LEU A 205 -0.11 12.65 12.96
CA LEU A 205 0.56 13.32 14.08
C LEU A 205 1.72 14.21 13.60
N THR A 206 2.45 13.76 12.58
CA THR A 206 3.59 14.48 11.97
C THR A 206 3.20 15.85 11.43
N MET A 207 1.97 16.04 10.96
CA MET A 207 1.47 17.34 10.49
C MET A 207 1.48 18.38 11.61
N ARG A 208 1.38 17.97 12.88
CA ARG A 208 1.42 18.89 14.03
C ARG A 208 2.81 19.43 14.30
N TYR A 209 3.83 18.59 14.10
CA TYR A 209 5.22 18.91 14.39
C TYR A 209 5.91 19.55 13.19
N PHE A 210 5.64 19.08 11.99
CA PHE A 210 6.28 19.56 10.75
C PHE A 210 5.43 20.55 9.95
N GLY A 211 4.15 20.71 10.31
CA GLY A 211 3.23 21.63 9.64
C GLY A 211 2.60 21.07 8.37
N VAL A 212 1.66 21.85 7.82
CA VAL A 212 0.90 21.50 6.61
C VAL A 212 1.79 21.42 5.36
N GLU A 213 2.81 22.27 5.27
CA GLU A 213 3.72 22.29 4.11
C GLU A 213 4.57 21.01 3.99
N TYR A 214 4.97 20.43 5.12
CA TYR A 214 5.62 19.11 5.11
C TYR A 214 4.69 18.04 4.53
N SER A 215 3.41 18.10 4.91
CA SER A 215 2.39 17.18 4.44
C SER A 215 2.18 17.29 2.93
N LYS A 216 1.99 18.52 2.41
CA LYS A 216 1.87 18.80 0.96
C LYS A 216 3.04 18.26 0.15
N LYS A 217 4.27 18.47 0.63
CA LYS A 217 5.50 17.99 -0.04
C LYS A 217 5.53 16.47 -0.26
N SER A 218 4.76 15.71 0.52
CA SER A 218 4.66 14.25 0.37
C SER A 218 3.81 13.84 -0.85
N ILE A 219 2.86 14.69 -1.25
CA ILE A 219 1.87 14.41 -2.30
C ILE A 219 2.28 15.03 -3.63
N LEU A 220 2.96 16.18 -3.59
CA LEU A 220 3.34 16.95 -4.77
C LEU A 220 4.04 16.13 -5.87
N PRO A 221 4.97 15.19 -5.61
CA PRO A 221 5.58 14.40 -6.67
C PRO A 221 4.58 13.55 -7.45
N PHE A 222 3.62 12.93 -6.76
CA PHE A 222 2.56 12.13 -7.40
C PHE A 222 1.69 12.98 -8.33
N MET A 223 1.39 14.21 -7.91
CA MET A 223 0.64 15.16 -8.73
C MET A 223 1.44 15.67 -9.93
N ARG A 224 2.69 16.08 -9.70
CA ARG A 224 3.59 16.64 -10.73
C ARG A 224 3.87 15.63 -11.83
N ASP A 225 4.18 14.40 -11.44
CA ASP A 225 4.65 13.38 -12.38
C ASP A 225 3.49 12.50 -12.88
N HIS A 226 2.26 12.72 -12.41
CA HIS A 226 1.08 11.90 -12.73
C HIS A 226 1.35 10.41 -12.50
N VAL A 227 1.88 10.10 -11.31
CA VAL A 227 2.14 8.71 -10.89
C VAL A 227 0.83 7.96 -10.82
N ASP A 228 0.71 6.86 -11.53
CA ASP A 228 -0.48 6.02 -11.51
C ASP A 228 -0.38 4.87 -10.48
N LYS A 229 -1.47 4.11 -10.34
CA LYS A 229 -1.57 3.04 -9.35
C LYS A 229 -0.62 1.88 -9.61
N LYS A 230 -0.36 1.55 -10.88
CA LYS A 230 0.56 0.48 -11.26
C LYS A 230 1.99 0.86 -10.88
N GLU A 231 2.36 2.11 -11.16
CA GLU A 231 3.66 2.67 -10.80
C GLU A 231 3.86 2.73 -9.29
N TYR A 232 2.85 3.18 -8.55
CA TYR A 232 2.87 3.16 -7.09
C TYR A 232 3.08 1.74 -6.53
N CYS A 233 2.34 0.75 -7.02
CA CYS A 233 2.44 -0.63 -6.53
C CYS A 233 3.84 -1.22 -6.79
N LEU A 234 4.39 -0.98 -7.99
CA LEU A 234 5.75 -1.40 -8.34
C LEU A 234 6.81 -0.68 -7.51
N LEU A 235 6.68 0.63 -7.32
CA LEU A 235 7.59 1.40 -6.47
C LEU A 235 7.59 0.90 -5.03
N LYS A 236 6.41 0.59 -4.47
CA LYS A 236 6.26 0.02 -3.13
C LYS A 236 6.95 -1.35 -3.02
N ALA A 237 6.82 -2.20 -4.03
CA ALA A 237 7.51 -3.49 -4.10
C ALA A 237 9.04 -3.32 -4.19
N ILE A 238 9.52 -2.34 -4.98
CA ILE A 238 10.95 -2.01 -5.07
C ILE A 238 11.51 -1.56 -3.71
N ILE A 239 10.77 -0.73 -2.97
CA ILE A 239 11.16 -0.28 -1.61
C ILE A 239 11.17 -1.47 -0.64
N LEU A 240 10.17 -2.35 -0.69
CA LEU A 240 10.10 -3.54 0.16
C LEU A 240 11.30 -4.47 -0.06
N CYS A 241 11.72 -4.65 -1.32
CA CYS A 241 12.84 -5.51 -1.69
C CYS A 241 14.19 -4.76 -1.63
N ASN A 242 14.58 -4.18 -0.50
CA ASN A 242 15.82 -3.40 -0.39
C ASN A 242 17.06 -4.25 0.01
N PRO A 243 17.96 -4.61 -0.92
CA PRO A 243 19.17 -5.39 -0.61
C PRO A 243 20.24 -4.59 0.14
N ALA A 244 20.15 -3.25 0.17
CA ALA A 244 21.14 -2.40 0.87
C ALA A 244 20.86 -2.28 2.38
N THR A 245 19.96 -3.10 2.92
CA THR A 245 19.64 -3.07 4.35
C THR A 245 20.80 -3.62 5.17
N ALA A 246 21.29 -2.81 6.10
CA ALA A 246 22.37 -3.21 6.99
C ALA A 246 21.97 -4.42 7.86
N GLY A 247 22.88 -5.40 7.96
CA GLY A 247 22.66 -6.61 8.76
C GLY A 247 21.99 -7.77 8.04
N LEU A 248 21.75 -7.66 6.73
CA LEU A 248 21.34 -8.79 5.89
C LEU A 248 22.50 -9.78 5.68
N SER A 249 22.16 -11.06 5.57
CA SER A 249 23.06 -12.11 5.09
C SER A 249 23.36 -11.96 3.59
N ASP A 250 24.47 -12.55 3.11
CA ASP A 250 24.82 -12.55 1.69
C ASP A 250 23.72 -13.21 0.82
N GLU A 251 23.12 -14.29 1.33
CA GLU A 251 21.98 -14.95 0.67
C GLU A 251 20.76 -14.00 0.61
N GLY A 252 20.44 -13.33 1.72
CA GLY A 252 19.35 -12.35 1.76
C GLY A 252 19.55 -11.19 0.79
N VAL A 253 20.78 -10.68 0.69
CA VAL A 253 21.16 -9.64 -0.29
C VAL A 253 20.95 -10.13 -1.73
N GLN A 254 21.36 -11.35 -2.06
CA GLN A 254 21.18 -11.92 -3.41
C GLN A 254 19.70 -12.11 -3.78
N LEU A 255 18.90 -12.69 -2.86
CA LEU A 255 17.47 -12.89 -3.05
C LEU A 255 16.73 -11.56 -3.29
N LEU A 256 17.02 -10.56 -2.45
CA LEU A 256 16.40 -9.24 -2.55
C LEU A 256 16.85 -8.47 -3.79
N THR A 257 18.12 -8.59 -4.19
CA THR A 257 18.61 -7.96 -5.43
C THR A 257 17.86 -8.48 -6.64
N THR A 258 17.76 -9.80 -6.76
CA THR A 258 17.04 -10.46 -7.87
C THR A 258 15.58 -10.00 -7.94
N GLU A 259 14.89 -10.00 -6.80
CA GLU A 259 13.47 -9.64 -6.77
C GLU A 259 13.25 -8.12 -6.98
N ARG A 260 14.15 -7.27 -6.47
CA ARG A 260 14.12 -5.83 -6.73
C ARG A 260 14.32 -5.51 -8.21
N GLU A 261 15.28 -6.16 -8.86
CA GLU A 261 15.53 -6.00 -10.30
C GLU A 261 14.31 -6.41 -11.13
N ARG A 262 13.61 -7.47 -10.73
CA ARG A 262 12.36 -7.91 -11.37
C ARG A 262 11.28 -6.82 -11.34
N TYR A 263 11.01 -6.23 -10.17
CA TYR A 263 10.04 -5.13 -10.07
C TYR A 263 10.50 -3.87 -10.79
N SER A 264 11.80 -3.56 -10.74
CA SER A 264 12.39 -2.38 -11.40
C SER A 264 12.29 -2.49 -12.92
N ARG A 265 12.54 -3.68 -13.47
CA ARG A 265 12.35 -3.97 -14.90
C ARG A 265 10.89 -3.86 -15.31
N ALA A 266 9.95 -4.39 -14.51
CA ALA A 266 8.53 -4.26 -14.80
C ALA A 266 8.07 -2.79 -14.81
N LEU A 267 8.56 -1.97 -13.87
CA LEU A 267 8.30 -0.53 -13.86
C LEU A 267 8.86 0.16 -15.09
N PHE A 268 10.09 -0.13 -15.47
CA PHE A 268 10.70 0.42 -16.68
C PHE A 268 9.88 0.08 -17.94
N LEU A 269 9.52 -1.20 -18.12
CA LEU A 269 8.72 -1.64 -19.26
C LEU A 269 7.33 -0.99 -19.29
N TYR A 270 6.67 -0.87 -18.14
CA TYR A 270 5.39 -0.19 -18.03
C TYR A 270 5.50 1.29 -18.41
N CYS A 271 6.52 2.00 -17.92
CA CYS A 271 6.77 3.39 -18.29
C CYS A 271 7.04 3.55 -19.79
N MET A 272 7.82 2.65 -20.38
CA MET A 272 8.10 2.62 -21.82
C MET A 272 6.82 2.40 -22.65
N ALA A 273 6.00 1.42 -22.27
CA ALA A 273 4.77 1.09 -22.98
C ALA A 273 3.75 2.23 -22.93
N ASN A 274 3.60 2.89 -21.78
CA ASN A 274 2.57 3.93 -21.59
C ASN A 274 3.01 5.33 -22.05
N ARG A 275 4.32 5.62 -22.07
CA ARG A 275 4.83 6.99 -22.34
C ARG A 275 5.83 7.06 -23.50
N GLY A 276 6.11 5.95 -24.17
CA GLY A 276 7.00 5.90 -25.34
C GLY A 276 8.38 6.49 -25.06
N LEU A 277 8.79 7.48 -25.86
CA LEU A 277 10.11 8.14 -25.74
C LEU A 277 10.33 8.85 -24.40
N LEU A 278 9.25 9.23 -23.69
CA LEU A 278 9.35 9.84 -22.36
C LEU A 278 9.43 8.80 -21.23
N GLY A 279 9.27 7.51 -21.54
CA GLY A 279 9.28 6.40 -20.58
C GLY A 279 10.50 6.38 -19.66
N PRO A 280 11.75 6.50 -20.15
CA PRO A 280 12.94 6.45 -19.30
C PRO A 280 13.02 7.63 -18.32
N ALA A 281 12.68 8.83 -18.77
CA ALA A 281 12.65 10.02 -17.93
C ALA A 281 11.57 9.91 -16.84
N HIS A 282 10.40 9.38 -17.20
CA HIS A 282 9.32 9.13 -16.25
C HIS A 282 9.68 8.04 -15.24
N TYR A 283 10.30 6.94 -15.67
CA TYR A 283 10.82 5.90 -14.78
C TYR A 283 11.78 6.49 -13.73
N ALA A 284 12.72 7.34 -14.15
CA ALA A 284 13.63 8.02 -13.23
C ALA A 284 12.87 8.96 -12.27
N ALA A 285 11.86 9.68 -12.75
CA ALA A 285 11.01 10.52 -11.90
C ALA A 285 10.29 9.69 -10.82
N VAL A 286 9.66 8.56 -11.18
CA VAL A 286 9.01 7.66 -10.22
C VAL A 286 10.00 7.12 -9.19
N LEU A 287 11.20 6.69 -9.62
CA LEU A 287 12.22 6.22 -8.68
C LEU A 287 12.74 7.31 -7.74
N SER A 288 12.81 8.56 -8.19
CA SER A 288 13.27 9.68 -7.35
C SER A 288 12.37 9.95 -6.13
N LEU A 289 11.14 9.41 -6.12
CA LEU A 289 10.27 9.46 -4.94
C LEU A 289 10.89 8.72 -3.75
N VAL A 290 11.74 7.71 -3.97
CA VAL A 290 12.41 6.96 -2.89
C VAL A 290 13.24 7.89 -2.00
N ASP A 291 14.04 8.78 -2.59
CA ASP A 291 14.89 9.73 -1.85
C ASP A 291 14.05 10.65 -0.95
N MET A 292 12.91 11.11 -1.46
CA MET A 292 11.96 11.92 -0.67
C MET A 292 11.42 11.12 0.52
N ILE A 293 11.04 9.86 0.30
CA ILE A 293 10.47 8.97 1.33
C ILE A 293 11.51 8.65 2.41
N GLU A 294 12.76 8.39 2.03
CA GLU A 294 13.87 8.16 2.94
C GLU A 294 14.13 9.39 3.82
N HIS A 295 14.15 10.58 3.22
CA HIS A 295 14.29 11.82 3.98
C HIS A 295 13.12 12.05 4.94
N GLN A 296 11.89 11.69 4.55
CA GLN A 296 10.73 11.74 5.46
C GLN A 296 10.87 10.78 6.63
N ALA A 297 11.26 9.54 6.37
CA ALA A 297 11.46 8.51 7.39
C ALA A 297 12.54 8.94 8.40
N LYS A 298 13.67 9.47 7.93
CA LYS A 298 14.74 9.98 8.80
C LYS A 298 14.21 11.06 9.76
N ARG A 299 13.50 12.08 9.24
CA ARG A 299 12.92 13.14 10.08
C ARG A 299 11.90 12.61 11.08
N GLN A 300 11.13 11.60 10.71
CA GLN A 300 10.16 10.96 11.62
C GLN A 300 10.85 10.18 12.73
N LYS A 301 11.95 9.46 12.43
CA LYS A 301 12.79 8.80 13.44
C LYS A 301 13.42 9.80 14.40
N ASP A 302 13.97 10.91 13.89
CA ASP A 302 14.54 11.97 14.73
C ASP A 302 13.47 12.57 15.67
N MET A 303 12.26 12.82 15.16
CA MET A 303 11.13 13.29 15.97
C MET A 303 10.70 12.24 17.00
N HIS A 304 10.67 10.95 16.63
CA HIS A 304 10.35 9.86 17.55
C HIS A 304 11.33 9.80 18.71
N LEU A 305 12.63 9.98 18.46
CA LEU A 305 13.64 10.06 19.51
C LEU A 305 13.34 11.18 20.52
N LEU A 306 12.94 12.37 20.05
CA LEU A 306 12.53 13.48 20.94
C LEU A 306 11.28 13.11 21.74
N LEU A 307 10.27 12.52 21.10
CA LEU A 307 9.03 12.10 21.77
C LEU A 307 9.26 11.00 22.81
N ARG A 308 10.26 10.12 22.62
CA ARG A 308 10.61 9.09 23.62
C ARG A 308 11.14 9.67 24.91
N ILE A 309 11.74 10.86 24.88
CA ILE A 309 12.23 11.58 26.06
C ILE A 309 11.06 12.25 26.79
N GLU A 310 10.09 12.80 26.06
CA GLU A 310 8.96 13.55 26.62
C GLU A 310 7.80 12.64 27.09
N LEU A 311 7.60 11.48 26.48
CA LEU A 311 6.43 10.64 26.70
C LEU A 311 6.71 9.44 27.64
N PRO A 312 5.77 9.11 28.56
CA PRO A 312 5.89 7.94 29.43
C PRO A 312 5.99 6.61 28.66
N ASN A 313 6.73 5.65 29.21
CA ASN A 313 6.91 4.30 28.63
C ASN A 313 5.59 3.57 28.32
N ARG A 314 4.53 3.79 29.11
CA ARG A 314 3.20 3.21 28.88
C ARG A 314 2.53 3.62 27.56
N CYS A 315 3.04 4.67 26.91
CA CYS A 315 2.56 5.12 25.60
C CYS A 315 3.29 4.44 24.43
N ARG A 316 4.32 3.64 24.70
CA ARG A 316 5.13 2.98 23.67
C ARG A 316 4.39 1.76 23.13
N VAL A 317 4.47 1.60 21.81
CA VAL A 317 3.91 0.44 21.09
C VAL A 317 5.10 -0.34 20.56
N GLN A 318 5.21 -1.62 20.92
CA GLN A 318 6.40 -2.43 20.61
C GLN A 318 6.77 -2.39 19.12
N LEU A 319 5.80 -2.60 18.23
CA LEU A 319 6.02 -2.53 16.78
C LEU A 319 6.56 -1.16 16.31
N ILE A 320 6.06 -0.06 16.90
CA ILE A 320 6.54 1.28 16.57
C ILE A 320 7.99 1.43 17.04
N GLU A 321 8.30 1.05 18.29
CA GLU A 321 9.67 1.17 18.80
C GLU A 321 10.65 0.37 17.93
N GLU A 322 10.30 -0.87 17.55
CA GLU A 322 11.19 -1.71 16.74
C GLU A 322 11.46 -1.16 15.33
N VAL A 323 10.53 -0.45 14.72
CA VAL A 323 10.69 0.16 13.37
C VAL A 323 11.32 1.55 13.45
N MET A 324 11.04 2.30 14.51
CA MET A 324 11.47 3.70 14.68
C MET A 324 12.83 3.84 15.36
N ASP A 325 13.32 2.81 16.05
CA ASP A 325 14.72 2.69 16.49
C ASP A 325 15.71 2.74 15.29
#